data_AF-A0A6I1DYX4-F1
#
_entry.id   AF-A0A6I1DYX4-F1
#
_cell.length_a   1.000
_cell.length_b   1.000
_cell.length_c   1.000
_cell.angle_alpha   90.00
_cell.angle_beta   90.00
_cell.angle_gamma   90.00
#
_symmetry.space_group_name_H-M   'P 1'
#
loop_
_entity.id
_entity.type
_entity.pdbx_description
1 polymer ?
#
loop_
_entity_poly.entity_id
_entity_poly.type
_entity_poly.pdbx_seq_one_letter_code
_entity_poly.pdbx_strand_id
1 'polypeptide(L)'
;MGQSQHVYLSLGSNLGNRYATIQKALFRIQREVGDILAISSVYENPAVGFDGDDFLNICIALVTPLSPSELLQAVLRIEKDFGRDRTQNTGYQSRTLDVDIILYGKQIINTPDLMVPHPQMQRRKFVLKPLADIAPQLYHPLLNKDIRNLLQECRDKSKLKKTPYKLFRNRSELFSQLQFIAIEGNIGAGKTTLSKMIAEDFNAKLVLERFADNPFLPKFYGDQMRYAFPLEMSFLADRYQQFTDDTSQFDLFKNFMVSDYDIFKSLIFAKITLQADEFNLYRKVFSFMYKEVKKPDIYLYLYQNTERLLANIKKRGRDYEQKIDPVYLEKINRGYLDFIKTLPNQNSIVLDLSELDFVNNPSDYETILERLEDNMLSLSF
;
A
#
# COMPACT_ATOMS: atom_id res chain seq x y z
N MET A 1 -23.24 -23.01 -12.89
CA MET A 1 -22.62 -21.78 -12.35
C MET A 1 -23.70 -21.02 -11.61
N GLY A 2 -23.52 -20.76 -10.31
CA GLY A 2 -24.50 -20.02 -9.51
C GLY A 2 -24.62 -18.57 -10.00
N GLN A 3 -25.83 -18.01 -9.96
CA GLN A 3 -26.09 -16.64 -10.36
C GLN A 3 -25.57 -15.69 -9.27
N SER A 4 -24.62 -14.82 -9.59
CA SER A 4 -24.08 -13.84 -8.64
C SER A 4 -25.18 -12.93 -8.08
N GLN A 5 -25.10 -12.59 -6.80
CA GLN A 5 -26.11 -11.83 -6.07
C GLN A 5 -25.53 -10.53 -5.50
N HIS A 6 -26.36 -9.49 -5.46
CA HIS A 6 -26.04 -8.25 -4.75
C HIS A 6 -26.16 -8.45 -3.25
N VAL A 7 -25.13 -8.06 -2.52
CA VAL A 7 -25.05 -8.17 -1.06
C VAL A 7 -24.62 -6.84 -0.47
N TYR A 8 -25.18 -6.52 0.69
CA TYR A 8 -24.84 -5.33 1.45
C TYR A 8 -24.30 -5.74 2.80
N LEU A 9 -23.07 -5.33 3.09
CA LEU A 9 -22.40 -5.61 4.36
C LEU A 9 -22.22 -4.30 5.14
N SER A 10 -22.37 -4.37 6.46
CA SER A 10 -21.96 -3.32 7.39
C SER A 10 -20.66 -3.73 8.04
N LEU A 11 -19.65 -2.85 8.06
CA LEU A 11 -18.38 -3.12 8.74
C LEU A 11 -18.16 -2.08 9.84
N GLY A 12 -17.63 -2.54 10.98
CA GLY A 12 -17.31 -1.72 12.14
C GLY A 12 -15.95 -2.08 12.75
N SER A 13 -15.25 -1.09 13.31
CA SER A 13 -14.00 -1.28 14.05
C SER A 13 -13.83 -0.23 15.15
N ASN A 14 -13.42 -0.65 16.35
CA ASN A 14 -13.13 0.27 17.46
C ASN A 14 -11.85 -0.04 18.26
N LEU A 15 -11.00 -0.97 17.82
CA LEU A 15 -9.71 -1.24 18.47
C LEU A 15 -8.54 -1.00 17.53
N GLY A 16 -7.44 -0.48 18.08
CA GLY A 16 -6.19 -0.27 17.35
C GLY A 16 -6.33 0.74 16.21
N ASN A 17 -5.66 0.49 15.08
CA ASN A 17 -5.78 1.33 13.89
C ASN A 17 -7.07 1.00 13.11
N ARG A 18 -8.19 1.54 13.59
CA ARG A 18 -9.55 1.32 13.07
C ARG A 18 -9.66 1.50 11.55
N TYR A 19 -9.05 2.55 11.01
CA TYR A 19 -9.06 2.86 9.58
C TYR A 19 -8.30 1.81 8.77
N ALA A 20 -7.06 1.50 9.17
CA ALA A 20 -6.26 0.49 8.47
C ALA A 20 -6.91 -0.91 8.54
N THR A 21 -7.52 -1.26 9.68
CA THR A 21 -8.27 -2.50 9.83
C THR A 21 -9.43 -2.60 8.84
N ILE A 22 -10.28 -1.57 8.75
CA ILE A 22 -11.38 -1.56 7.78
C ILE A 22 -10.84 -1.63 6.35
N GLN A 23 -9.81 -0.86 6.02
CA GLN A 23 -9.23 -0.86 4.67
C GLN A 23 -8.67 -2.22 4.26
N LYS A 24 -7.91 -2.88 5.14
CA LYS A 24 -7.38 -4.23 4.87
C LYS A 24 -8.52 -5.26 4.77
N ALA A 25 -9.58 -5.12 5.57
CA ALA A 25 -10.76 -5.97 5.47
C ALA A 25 -11.44 -5.84 4.09
N LEU A 26 -11.53 -4.62 3.54
CA LEU A 26 -12.05 -4.41 2.19
C LEU A 26 -11.21 -5.12 1.12
N PHE A 27 -9.88 -5.08 1.20
CA PHE A 27 -9.02 -5.82 0.27
C PHE A 27 -9.23 -7.33 0.34
N ARG A 28 -9.37 -7.88 1.56
CA ARG A 28 -9.70 -9.31 1.77
C ARG A 28 -11.07 -9.66 1.21
N ILE A 29 -12.09 -8.82 1.44
CA ILE A 29 -13.44 -9.02 0.90
C ILE A 29 -13.45 -8.98 -0.63
N GLN A 30 -12.80 -7.99 -1.24
CA GLN A 30 -12.68 -7.87 -2.69
C GLN A 30 -12.05 -9.12 -3.31
N ARG A 31 -11.05 -9.72 -2.63
CA ARG A 31 -10.31 -10.90 -3.11
C ARG A 31 -11.06 -12.23 -2.87
N GLU A 32 -11.69 -12.39 -1.72
CA GLU A 32 -12.21 -13.70 -1.27
C GLU A 32 -13.74 -13.83 -1.31
N VAL A 33 -14.47 -12.71 -1.29
CA VAL A 33 -15.93 -12.70 -1.14
C VAL A 33 -16.61 -12.29 -2.43
N GLY A 34 -16.17 -11.21 -3.08
CA GLY A 34 -16.76 -10.73 -4.32
C GLY A 34 -16.45 -9.27 -4.62
N ASP A 35 -16.88 -8.82 -5.80
CA ASP A 35 -16.55 -7.50 -6.32
C ASP A 35 -17.32 -6.39 -5.58
N ILE A 36 -16.58 -5.51 -4.92
CA ILE A 36 -17.13 -4.33 -4.25
C ILE A 36 -17.53 -3.30 -5.31
N LEU A 37 -18.84 -3.03 -5.38
CA LEU A 37 -19.42 -2.06 -6.29
C LEU A 37 -19.40 -0.63 -5.72
N ALA A 38 -19.62 -0.49 -4.42
CA ALA A 38 -19.68 0.79 -3.74
C ALA A 38 -19.23 0.70 -2.28
N ILE A 39 -18.59 1.76 -1.80
CA ILE A 39 -18.20 1.95 -0.40
C ILE A 39 -18.85 3.25 0.07
N SER A 40 -19.50 3.24 1.24
CA SER A 40 -20.08 4.45 1.83
C SER A 40 -19.00 5.42 2.31
N SER A 41 -19.42 6.61 2.75
CA SER A 41 -18.53 7.42 3.59
C SER A 41 -18.21 6.68 4.90
N VAL A 42 -17.08 7.00 5.51
CA VAL A 42 -16.71 6.52 6.85
C VAL A 42 -17.39 7.39 7.90
N TYR A 43 -18.08 6.75 8.84
CA TYR A 43 -18.76 7.43 9.93
C TYR A 43 -18.21 6.99 11.28
N GLU A 44 -18.11 7.93 12.21
CA GLU A 44 -17.68 7.71 13.58
C GLU A 44 -18.86 7.91 14.55
N ASN A 45 -19.02 7.00 15.52
CA ASN A 45 -19.93 7.18 16.65
C ASN A 45 -19.32 6.65 17.96
N PRO A 46 -19.74 7.19 19.11
CA PRO A 46 -19.28 6.71 20.41
C PRO A 46 -19.62 5.24 20.66
N ALA A 47 -18.79 4.57 21.47
CA ALA A 47 -19.15 3.28 22.06
C ALA A 47 -20.40 3.44 22.94
N VAL A 48 -21.37 2.53 22.80
CA VAL A 48 -22.63 2.57 23.56
C VAL A 48 -22.64 1.42 24.55
N GLY A 49 -22.72 1.74 25.85
CA GLY A 49 -22.91 0.76 26.92
C GLY A 49 -21.63 0.18 27.54
N PHE A 50 -20.44 0.69 27.18
CA PHE A 50 -19.16 0.37 27.82
C PHE A 50 -18.13 1.50 27.59
N ASP A 51 -17.08 1.55 28.40
CA ASP A 51 -15.93 2.45 28.17
C ASP A 51 -15.02 1.87 27.07
N GLY A 52 -14.94 2.55 25.93
CA GLY A 52 -14.07 2.17 24.83
C GLY A 52 -14.02 3.24 23.74
N ASP A 53 -13.07 3.08 22.82
CA ASP A 53 -12.88 4.01 21.71
C ASP A 53 -14.13 4.06 20.80
N ASP A 54 -14.30 5.19 20.12
CA ASP A 54 -15.34 5.38 19.12
C ASP A 54 -15.26 4.32 18.01
N PHE A 55 -16.40 3.94 17.44
CA PHE A 55 -16.48 3.03 16.32
C PHE A 55 -16.38 3.80 15.00
N LEU A 56 -15.55 3.31 14.08
CA LEU A 56 -15.69 3.61 12.65
C LEU A 56 -16.64 2.60 12.01
N ASN A 57 -17.60 3.08 11.24
CA ASN A 57 -18.61 2.28 10.56
C ASN A 57 -18.74 2.66 9.08
N ILE A 58 -18.92 1.63 8.25
CA ILE A 58 -19.22 1.76 6.82
C ILE A 58 -20.27 0.75 6.39
N CYS A 59 -20.86 0.98 5.21
CA CYS A 59 -21.53 -0.04 4.45
C CYS A 59 -20.86 -0.20 3.08
N ILE A 60 -20.85 -1.43 2.58
CA ILE A 60 -20.43 -1.73 1.22
C ILE A 60 -21.53 -2.47 0.47
N ALA A 61 -21.59 -2.25 -0.84
CA ALA A 61 -22.36 -3.06 -1.77
C ALA A 61 -21.39 -3.89 -2.60
N LEU A 62 -21.65 -5.18 -2.73
CA LEU A 62 -20.82 -6.09 -3.51
C LEU A 62 -21.66 -7.08 -4.31
N VAL A 63 -21.06 -7.71 -5.30
CA VAL A 63 -21.63 -8.86 -6.02
C VAL A 63 -20.80 -10.09 -5.69
N THR A 64 -21.45 -11.14 -5.21
CA THR A 64 -20.78 -12.38 -4.82
C THR A 64 -21.40 -13.60 -5.50
N PRO A 65 -20.58 -14.58 -5.93
CA PRO A 65 -21.07 -15.88 -6.35
C PRO A 65 -21.39 -16.82 -5.17
N LEU A 66 -20.98 -16.46 -3.94
CA LEU A 66 -21.14 -17.30 -2.75
C LEU A 66 -22.61 -17.34 -2.31
N SER A 67 -23.09 -18.53 -1.95
CA SER A 67 -24.37 -18.68 -1.25
C SER A 67 -24.35 -17.98 0.12
N PRO A 68 -25.52 -17.70 0.74
CA PRO A 68 -25.55 -17.02 2.03
C PRO A 68 -24.74 -17.71 3.13
N SER A 69 -24.75 -19.04 3.17
CA SER A 69 -23.98 -19.83 4.14
C SER A 69 -22.47 -19.73 3.88
N GLU A 70 -22.04 -19.81 2.62
CA GLU A 70 -20.63 -19.65 2.25
C GLU A 70 -20.12 -18.24 2.52
N LEU A 71 -20.94 -17.22 2.22
CA LEU A 71 -20.65 -15.82 2.54
C LEU A 71 -20.47 -15.63 4.04
N LEU A 72 -21.38 -16.17 4.86
CA LEU A 72 -21.24 -16.12 6.31
C LEU A 72 -19.89 -16.73 6.73
N GLN A 73 -19.57 -17.94 6.30
CA GLN A 73 -18.30 -18.59 6.66
C GLN A 73 -17.07 -17.79 6.23
N ALA A 74 -17.09 -17.19 5.03
CA ALA A 74 -16.01 -16.33 4.57
C ALA A 74 -15.86 -15.09 5.46
N VAL A 75 -16.96 -14.43 5.81
CA VAL A 75 -16.97 -13.29 6.73
C VAL A 75 -16.41 -13.68 8.10
N LEU A 76 -16.87 -14.79 8.67
CA LEU A 76 -16.39 -15.30 9.96
C LEU A 76 -14.88 -15.55 9.97
N ARG A 77 -14.37 -16.14 8.89
CA ARG A 77 -12.93 -16.37 8.71
C ARG A 77 -12.16 -15.05 8.67
N ILE A 78 -12.62 -14.08 7.89
CA ILE A 78 -11.99 -12.75 7.81
C ILE A 78 -11.95 -12.12 9.20
N GLU A 79 -13.06 -12.08 9.93
CA GLU A 79 -13.06 -11.51 11.29
C GLU A 79 -12.04 -12.18 12.22
N LYS A 80 -11.97 -13.52 12.17
CA LYS A 80 -11.02 -14.30 12.97
C LYS A 80 -9.57 -13.95 12.63
N ASP A 81 -9.23 -13.81 11.35
CA ASP A 81 -7.89 -13.42 10.89
C ASP A 81 -7.49 -12.02 11.39
N PHE A 82 -8.47 -11.12 11.57
CA PHE A 82 -8.25 -9.80 12.17
C PHE A 82 -8.27 -9.80 13.71
N GLY A 83 -8.19 -10.98 14.34
CA GLY A 83 -8.06 -11.14 15.78
C GLY A 83 -9.39 -11.19 16.53
N ARG A 84 -10.52 -11.41 15.85
CA ARG A 84 -11.80 -11.66 16.53
C ARG A 84 -11.84 -13.09 17.07
N ASP A 85 -11.73 -13.25 18.38
CA ASP A 85 -12.00 -14.52 19.05
C ASP A 85 -13.46 -14.58 19.51
N ARG A 86 -14.23 -15.53 18.97
CA ARG A 86 -15.63 -15.77 19.36
C ARG A 86 -15.77 -16.74 20.55
N THR A 87 -14.67 -17.35 21.00
CA THR A 87 -14.69 -18.33 22.09
C THR A 87 -14.84 -17.69 23.48
N GLN A 88 -14.69 -16.36 23.58
CA GLN A 88 -14.94 -15.61 24.80
C GLN A 88 -16.11 -14.61 24.62
N ASN A 89 -17.29 -14.99 25.10
CA ASN A 89 -18.36 -14.12 25.63
C ASN A 89 -19.40 -13.47 24.69
N THR A 90 -20.61 -13.30 25.27
CA THR A 90 -21.82 -12.68 24.73
C THR A 90 -21.91 -11.20 25.19
N GLY A 91 -21.98 -10.22 24.28
CA GLY A 91 -22.23 -8.80 24.64
C GLY A 91 -21.70 -7.74 23.66
N TYR A 92 -21.95 -6.46 24.00
CA TYR A 92 -21.32 -5.28 23.37
C TYR A 92 -19.95 -5.06 24.03
N GLN A 93 -18.87 -5.38 23.32
CA GLN A 93 -17.50 -5.09 23.73
C GLN A 93 -16.72 -4.57 22.53
N SER A 94 -15.53 -4.01 22.79
CA SER A 94 -14.61 -3.59 21.74
C SER A 94 -14.21 -4.75 20.82
N ARG A 95 -14.15 -4.46 19.51
CA ARG A 95 -13.89 -5.40 18.41
C ARG A 95 -12.85 -4.79 17.48
N THR A 96 -11.90 -5.62 17.06
CA THR A 96 -10.94 -5.25 16.01
C THR A 96 -11.66 -5.08 14.67
N LEU A 97 -12.54 -6.02 14.31
CA LEU A 97 -13.39 -5.96 13.09
C LEU A 97 -14.73 -6.67 13.35
N ASP A 98 -15.82 -6.07 12.91
CA ASP A 98 -17.18 -6.61 12.94
C ASP A 98 -17.80 -6.45 11.55
N VAL A 99 -18.34 -7.52 10.98
CA VAL A 99 -18.91 -7.55 9.64
C VAL A 99 -20.27 -8.23 9.68
N ASP A 100 -21.33 -7.44 9.50
CA ASP A 100 -22.71 -7.90 9.48
C ASP A 100 -23.24 -8.00 8.04
N ILE A 101 -23.87 -9.13 7.69
CA ILE A 101 -24.61 -9.28 6.43
C ILE A 101 -25.98 -8.62 6.61
N ILE A 102 -26.18 -7.47 5.96
CA ILE A 102 -27.38 -6.66 6.13
C ILE A 102 -28.50 -7.11 5.20
N LEU A 103 -28.19 -7.28 3.91
CA LEU A 103 -29.12 -7.70 2.86
C LEU A 103 -28.42 -8.64 1.88
N TYR A 104 -29.16 -9.63 1.37
CA TYR A 104 -28.70 -10.58 0.37
C TYR A 104 -29.76 -10.69 -0.74
N GLY A 105 -29.59 -9.92 -1.82
CA GLY A 105 -30.58 -9.74 -2.87
C GLY A 105 -31.95 -9.38 -2.31
N LYS A 106 -32.98 -10.10 -2.73
CA LYS A 106 -34.34 -10.02 -2.18
C LYS A 106 -34.68 -11.17 -1.22
N GLN A 107 -33.67 -11.94 -0.82
CA GLN A 107 -33.88 -13.15 -0.03
C GLN A 107 -34.26 -12.81 1.41
N ILE A 108 -35.11 -13.66 1.98
CA ILE A 108 -35.42 -13.68 3.40
C ILE A 108 -34.89 -15.00 3.94
N ILE A 109 -33.91 -14.91 4.82
CA ILE A 109 -33.18 -16.05 5.38
C ILE A 109 -33.44 -16.04 6.88
N ASN A 110 -33.89 -17.16 7.40
CA ASN A 110 -34.16 -17.34 8.82
C ASN A 110 -33.63 -18.71 9.24
N THR A 111 -32.33 -18.75 9.55
CA THR A 111 -31.63 -19.94 10.05
C THR A 111 -31.04 -19.63 11.43
N PRO A 112 -30.67 -20.65 12.24
CA PRO A 112 -30.05 -20.41 13.54
C PRO A 112 -28.78 -19.55 13.47
N ASP A 113 -28.01 -19.70 12.38
CA ASP A 113 -26.71 -19.04 12.22
C ASP A 113 -26.79 -17.72 11.42
N LEU A 114 -27.84 -17.52 10.61
CA LEU A 114 -27.99 -16.37 9.73
C LEU A 114 -29.45 -15.90 9.61
N MET A 115 -29.66 -14.61 9.88
CA MET A 115 -30.92 -13.90 9.64
C MET A 115 -30.68 -12.73 8.69
N VAL A 116 -31.36 -12.74 7.53
CA VAL A 116 -31.31 -11.68 6.51
C VAL A 116 -32.74 -11.37 6.04
N PRO A 117 -33.18 -10.11 5.91
CA PRO A 117 -32.48 -8.88 6.30
C PRO A 117 -32.07 -8.85 7.78
N HIS A 118 -30.94 -8.23 8.11
CA HIS A 118 -30.44 -8.23 9.48
C HIS A 118 -31.49 -7.62 10.44
N PRO A 119 -31.89 -8.32 11.52
CA PRO A 119 -33.11 -8.00 12.27
C PRO A 119 -33.11 -6.66 12.99
N GLN A 120 -31.93 -6.09 13.25
CA GLN A 120 -31.76 -4.79 13.90
C GLN A 120 -31.34 -3.65 12.95
N MET A 121 -31.18 -3.91 11.64
CA MET A 121 -30.63 -2.89 10.72
C MET A 121 -31.44 -1.59 10.72
N GLN A 122 -32.77 -1.70 10.75
CA GLN A 122 -33.73 -0.60 10.72
C GLN A 122 -33.71 0.25 12.01
N ARG A 123 -33.08 -0.24 13.07
CA ARG A 123 -32.99 0.43 14.38
C ARG A 123 -31.64 1.10 14.63
N ARG A 124 -30.70 1.00 13.69
CA ARG A 124 -29.31 1.44 13.88
C ARG A 124 -28.96 2.50 12.86
N LYS A 125 -28.76 3.73 13.32
CA LYS A 125 -28.42 4.86 12.44
C LYS A 125 -27.06 4.70 11.79
N PHE A 126 -26.10 4.12 12.49
CA PHE A 126 -24.76 3.79 11.97
C PHE A 126 -24.77 2.69 10.89
N VAL A 127 -25.89 2.00 10.67
CA VAL A 127 -26.09 1.07 9.54
C VAL A 127 -26.88 1.75 8.42
N LEU A 128 -28.02 2.37 8.75
CA LEU A 128 -28.89 2.97 7.75
C LEU A 128 -28.28 4.19 7.05
N LYS A 129 -27.52 5.03 7.76
CA LYS A 129 -26.92 6.23 7.15
C LYS A 129 -25.85 5.87 6.12
N PRO A 130 -24.85 5.01 6.42
CA PRO A 130 -23.90 4.58 5.41
C PRO A 130 -24.55 3.80 4.26
N LEU A 131 -25.54 2.94 4.54
CA LEU A 131 -26.27 2.22 3.50
C LEU A 131 -27.06 3.16 2.57
N ALA A 132 -27.68 4.21 3.12
CA ALA A 132 -28.40 5.21 2.34
C ALA A 132 -27.48 6.04 1.43
N ASP A 133 -26.20 6.17 1.75
CA ASP A 133 -25.24 6.89 0.89
C ASP A 133 -24.98 6.13 -0.42
N ILE A 134 -25.01 4.79 -0.38
CA ILE A 134 -24.70 3.94 -1.54
C ILE A 134 -25.93 3.34 -2.23
N ALA A 135 -27.03 3.17 -1.49
CA ALA A 135 -28.23 2.47 -1.97
C ALA A 135 -29.53 3.05 -1.36
N PRO A 136 -29.83 4.34 -1.55
CA PRO A 136 -30.96 5.00 -0.88
C PRO A 136 -32.34 4.46 -1.29
N GLN A 137 -32.46 3.91 -2.52
CA GLN A 137 -33.72 3.40 -3.09
C GLN A 137 -33.85 1.88 -2.95
N LEU A 138 -32.92 1.22 -2.25
CA LEU A 138 -32.97 -0.22 -2.04
C LEU A 138 -34.13 -0.57 -1.10
N TYR A 139 -35.01 -1.46 -1.52
CA TYR A 139 -36.16 -1.89 -0.72
C TYR A 139 -35.78 -2.97 0.29
N HIS A 140 -36.21 -2.78 1.53
CA HIS A 140 -36.15 -3.81 2.55
C HIS A 140 -37.22 -4.89 2.28
N PRO A 141 -36.87 -6.16 2.08
CA PRO A 141 -37.80 -7.23 1.69
C PRO A 141 -39.01 -7.42 2.61
N LEU A 142 -38.82 -7.30 3.93
CA LEU A 142 -39.90 -7.48 4.92
C LEU A 142 -40.73 -6.21 5.19
N LEU A 143 -40.08 -5.05 5.35
CA LEU A 143 -40.75 -3.80 5.70
C LEU A 143 -41.36 -3.09 4.48
N ASN A 144 -40.98 -3.49 3.27
CA ASN A 144 -41.40 -2.92 2.00
C ASN A 144 -41.23 -1.38 1.94
N LYS A 145 -40.13 -0.90 2.52
CA LYS A 145 -39.70 0.50 2.50
C LYS A 145 -38.28 0.58 1.98
N ASP A 146 -37.96 1.66 1.28
CA ASP A 146 -36.59 1.94 0.88
C ASP A 146 -35.73 2.37 2.07
N ILE A 147 -34.40 2.26 1.92
CA ILE A 147 -33.44 2.62 2.98
C ILE A 147 -33.56 4.09 3.40
N ARG A 148 -33.88 5.00 2.46
CA ARG A 148 -34.06 6.42 2.76
C ARG A 148 -35.22 6.67 3.74
N ASN A 149 -36.37 6.03 3.50
CA ASN A 149 -37.53 6.11 4.38
C ASN A 149 -37.26 5.43 5.73
N LEU A 150 -36.59 4.28 5.73
CA LEU A 150 -36.17 3.62 6.99
C LEU A 150 -35.24 4.51 7.82
N LEU A 151 -34.31 5.23 7.17
CA LEU A 151 -33.42 6.17 7.86
C LEU A 151 -34.19 7.33 8.49
N GLN A 152 -35.20 7.87 7.81
CA GLN A 152 -36.04 8.95 8.35
C GLN A 152 -36.89 8.48 9.55
N GLU A 153 -37.36 7.24 9.53
CA GLU A 153 -38.17 6.65 10.61
C GLU A 153 -37.32 6.09 11.77
N CYS A 154 -35.99 6.07 11.61
CA CYS A 154 -35.08 5.50 12.59
C CYS A 154 -35.10 6.31 13.89
N ARG A 155 -35.43 5.64 15.01
CA ARG A 155 -35.51 6.27 16.34
C ARG A 155 -34.16 6.41 17.05
N ASP A 156 -33.09 5.91 16.45
CA ASP A 156 -31.75 5.97 17.02
C ASP A 156 -31.22 7.41 17.01
N LYS A 157 -30.99 7.95 18.21
CA LYS A 157 -30.51 9.32 18.45
C LYS A 157 -28.99 9.41 18.58
N SER A 158 -28.26 8.31 18.33
CA SER A 158 -26.80 8.30 18.36
C SER A 158 -26.21 9.40 17.47
N LYS A 159 -25.16 10.05 17.97
CA LYS A 159 -24.39 11.03 17.20
C LYS A 159 -23.53 10.25 16.21
N LEU A 160 -23.68 10.58 14.93
CA LEU A 160 -22.92 9.98 13.86
C LEU A 160 -22.22 11.10 13.09
N LYS A 161 -20.90 11.06 13.05
CA LYS A 161 -20.05 12.08 12.42
C LYS A 161 -19.38 11.50 11.18
N LYS A 162 -19.55 12.13 10.02
CA LYS A 162 -18.78 11.75 8.82
C LYS A 162 -17.31 12.14 9.01
N THR A 163 -16.39 11.22 8.74
CA THR A 163 -14.95 11.44 8.84
C THR A 163 -14.37 11.82 7.47
N PRO A 164 -13.15 12.36 7.40
CA PRO A 164 -12.47 12.63 6.13
C PRO A 164 -11.85 11.38 5.49
N TYR A 165 -11.82 10.24 6.19
CA TYR A 165 -11.18 9.03 5.68
C TYR A 165 -11.77 8.58 4.35
N LYS A 166 -10.89 8.30 3.39
CA LYS A 166 -11.21 7.73 2.09
C LYS A 166 -10.81 6.25 2.08
N LEU A 167 -11.71 5.38 1.63
CA LEU A 167 -11.44 3.94 1.50
C LEU A 167 -11.34 3.54 0.03
N PHE A 168 -10.63 2.45 -0.21
CA PHE A 168 -10.29 1.91 -1.52
C PHE A 168 -10.78 0.48 -1.67
N ARG A 169 -11.22 0.08 -2.86
CA ARG A 169 -11.73 -1.27 -3.13
C ARG A 169 -10.62 -2.30 -3.22
N ASN A 170 -9.48 -1.90 -3.76
CA ASN A 170 -8.31 -2.75 -3.96
C ASN A 170 -7.03 -1.94 -3.86
N ARG A 171 -5.89 -2.64 -3.86
CA ARG A 171 -4.56 -2.05 -3.79
C ARG A 171 -4.28 -1.13 -4.98
N SER A 172 -4.71 -1.46 -6.19
CA SER A 172 -4.49 -0.60 -7.37
C SER A 172 -5.07 0.81 -7.17
N GLU A 173 -6.26 0.95 -6.57
CA GLU A 173 -6.83 2.25 -6.23
C GLU A 173 -6.09 2.99 -5.10
N LEU A 174 -5.55 2.25 -4.12
CA LEU A 174 -4.74 2.83 -3.06
C LEU A 174 -3.40 3.35 -3.63
N PHE A 175 -2.69 2.52 -4.40
CA PHE A 175 -1.43 2.86 -5.04
C PHE A 175 -1.57 4.01 -6.05
N SER A 176 -2.73 4.15 -6.71
CA SER A 176 -3.01 5.27 -7.60
C SER A 176 -3.16 6.62 -6.87
N GLN A 177 -3.17 6.65 -5.53
CA GLN A 177 -3.09 7.92 -4.79
C GLN A 177 -1.67 8.47 -4.73
N LEU A 178 -0.67 7.63 -4.99
CA LEU A 178 0.70 8.07 -5.11
C LEU A 178 0.93 8.71 -6.47
N GLN A 179 1.98 9.51 -6.55
CA GLN A 179 2.51 10.03 -7.79
C GLN A 179 3.83 9.36 -8.13
N PHE A 180 4.66 9.07 -7.13
CA PHE A 180 5.99 8.53 -7.35
C PHE A 180 6.49 7.66 -6.17
N ILE A 181 6.93 6.44 -6.48
CA ILE A 181 7.69 5.55 -5.58
C ILE A 181 9.11 5.40 -6.11
N ALA A 182 10.11 5.61 -5.26
CA ALA A 182 11.50 5.26 -5.56
C ALA A 182 11.93 4.04 -4.74
N ILE A 183 12.41 3.01 -5.43
CA ILE A 183 12.95 1.79 -4.82
C ILE A 183 14.47 1.87 -4.86
N GLU A 184 15.07 1.98 -3.69
CA GLU A 184 16.48 2.21 -3.50
C GLU A 184 17.16 1.07 -2.76
N GLY A 185 18.49 1.02 -2.84
CA GLY A 185 19.22 -0.17 -2.38
C GLY A 185 20.57 -0.37 -3.05
N ASN A 186 21.37 -1.22 -2.43
CA ASN A 186 22.72 -1.52 -2.92
C ASN A 186 22.71 -2.33 -4.24
N ILE A 187 23.88 -2.46 -4.85
CA ILE A 187 24.11 -3.25 -6.06
C ILE A 187 23.78 -4.71 -5.74
N GLY A 188 22.82 -5.30 -6.47
CA GLY A 188 22.35 -6.67 -6.21
C GLY A 188 21.17 -6.79 -5.24
N ALA A 189 20.60 -5.69 -4.71
CA ALA A 189 19.51 -5.73 -3.72
C ALA A 189 18.11 -6.10 -4.28
N GLY A 190 17.94 -6.25 -5.60
CA GLY A 190 16.65 -6.62 -6.22
C GLY A 190 15.73 -5.47 -6.65
N LYS A 191 16.21 -4.21 -6.62
CA LYS A 191 15.45 -2.99 -6.97
C LYS A 191 14.69 -3.08 -8.31
N THR A 192 15.41 -3.42 -9.38
CA THR A 192 14.86 -3.50 -10.74
C THR A 192 13.77 -4.56 -10.83
N THR A 193 13.93 -5.69 -10.13
CA THR A 193 12.95 -6.77 -10.11
C THR A 193 11.68 -6.31 -9.39
N LEU A 194 11.81 -5.74 -8.18
CA LEU A 194 10.67 -5.27 -7.42
C LEU A 194 9.91 -4.15 -8.15
N SER A 195 10.64 -3.22 -8.78
CA SER A 195 10.03 -2.11 -9.53
C SER A 195 9.21 -2.61 -10.72
N LYS A 196 9.69 -3.63 -11.42
CA LYS A 196 8.96 -4.29 -12.52
C LYS A 196 7.68 -4.96 -12.04
N MET A 197 7.75 -5.71 -10.93
CA MET A 197 6.60 -6.40 -10.35
C MET A 197 5.51 -5.39 -9.94
N ILE A 198 5.88 -4.33 -9.22
CA ILE A 198 4.95 -3.25 -8.83
C ILE A 198 4.36 -2.55 -10.06
N ALA A 199 5.18 -2.31 -11.10
CA ALA A 199 4.70 -1.67 -12.32
C ALA A 199 3.67 -2.51 -13.07
N GLU A 200 3.87 -3.83 -13.11
CA GLU A 200 2.96 -4.79 -13.73
C GLU A 200 1.65 -4.90 -12.94
N ASP A 201 1.72 -5.15 -11.63
CA ASP A 201 0.55 -5.39 -10.78
C ASP A 201 -0.38 -4.18 -10.65
N PHE A 202 0.18 -2.96 -10.65
CA PHE A 202 -0.57 -1.74 -10.38
C PHE A 202 -0.64 -0.78 -11.57
N ASN A 203 -0.21 -1.23 -12.75
CA ASN A 203 -0.16 -0.44 -13.99
C ASN A 203 0.58 0.90 -13.80
N ALA A 204 1.75 0.85 -13.19
CA ALA A 204 2.59 2.04 -12.98
C ALA A 204 3.46 2.34 -14.21
N LYS A 205 3.93 3.58 -14.33
CA LYS A 205 5.01 3.96 -15.24
C LYS A 205 6.33 3.51 -14.63
N LEU A 206 7.03 2.59 -15.30
CA LEU A 206 8.32 2.08 -14.85
C LEU A 206 9.46 2.97 -15.36
N VAL A 207 10.29 3.47 -14.44
CA VAL A 207 11.53 4.19 -14.75
C VAL A 207 12.71 3.34 -14.29
N LEU A 208 13.59 2.97 -15.24
CA LEU A 208 14.77 2.16 -14.95
C LEU A 208 16.04 2.96 -15.13
N GLU A 209 16.99 2.77 -14.22
CA GLU A 209 18.32 3.37 -14.30
C GLU A 209 19.07 2.91 -15.56
N ARG A 210 19.58 3.87 -16.32
CA ARG A 210 20.42 3.63 -17.50
C ARG A 210 21.90 3.67 -17.10
N PHE A 211 22.52 2.51 -16.89
CA PHE A 211 23.97 2.42 -16.58
C PHE A 211 24.79 1.61 -17.58
N ALA A 212 24.14 0.80 -18.44
CA ALA A 212 24.84 -0.15 -19.30
C ALA A 212 25.70 0.53 -20.39
N ASP A 213 25.25 1.68 -20.89
CA ASP A 213 25.91 2.40 -21.99
C ASP A 213 26.95 3.42 -21.51
N ASN A 214 27.26 3.46 -20.20
CA ASN A 214 28.16 4.46 -19.65
C ASN A 214 29.64 4.14 -19.99
N PRO A 215 30.34 4.99 -20.76
CA PRO A 215 31.70 4.71 -21.22
C PRO A 215 32.77 4.80 -20.12
N PHE A 216 32.44 5.38 -18.96
CA PHE A 216 33.34 5.50 -17.82
C PHE A 216 33.20 4.34 -16.83
N LEU A 217 32.08 3.62 -16.82
CA LEU A 217 31.79 2.59 -15.83
C LEU A 217 32.81 1.43 -15.86
N PRO A 218 33.16 0.84 -17.04
CA PRO A 218 34.22 -0.17 -17.08
C PRO A 218 35.60 0.39 -16.66
N LYS A 219 35.89 1.65 -16.99
CA LYS A 219 37.17 2.31 -16.68
C LYS A 219 37.31 2.59 -15.18
N PHE A 220 36.22 2.96 -14.52
CA PHE A 220 36.15 3.15 -13.07
C PHE A 220 36.50 1.88 -12.31
N TYR A 221 36.01 0.72 -12.74
CA TYR A 221 36.38 -0.55 -12.11
C TYR A 221 37.86 -0.94 -12.34
N GLY A 222 38.54 -0.35 -13.34
CA GLY A 222 39.97 -0.51 -13.55
C GLY A 222 40.85 0.49 -12.78
N ASP A 223 40.39 1.75 -12.65
CA ASP A 223 41.09 2.84 -11.96
C ASP A 223 40.07 3.83 -11.38
N GLN A 224 39.65 3.59 -10.14
CA GLN A 224 38.62 4.40 -9.48
C GLN A 224 39.09 5.85 -9.31
N MET A 225 40.34 6.07 -8.90
CA MET A 225 40.85 7.41 -8.60
C MET A 225 40.77 8.33 -9.82
N ARG A 226 41.09 7.81 -11.02
CA ARG A 226 41.10 8.60 -12.24
C ARG A 226 39.71 8.82 -12.85
N TYR A 227 38.80 7.86 -12.69
CA TYR A 227 37.53 7.85 -13.42
C TYR A 227 36.28 8.06 -12.55
N ALA A 228 36.41 8.18 -11.21
CA ALA A 228 35.28 8.43 -10.33
C ALA A 228 34.54 9.71 -10.69
N PHE A 229 35.23 10.87 -10.76
CA PHE A 229 34.59 12.14 -11.05
C PHE A 229 33.81 12.18 -12.38
N PRO A 230 34.41 11.82 -13.54
CA PRO A 230 33.66 11.81 -14.80
C PRO A 230 32.50 10.80 -14.81
N LEU A 231 32.64 9.66 -14.13
CA LEU A 231 31.55 8.69 -13.99
C LEU A 231 30.37 9.26 -13.19
N GLU A 232 30.63 9.82 -12.00
CA GLU A 232 29.57 10.35 -11.14
C GLU A 232 28.85 11.53 -11.79
N MET A 233 29.58 12.39 -12.50
CA MET A 233 29.01 13.51 -13.26
C MET A 233 28.16 13.03 -14.43
N SER A 234 28.60 12.01 -15.16
CA SER A 234 27.80 11.38 -16.23
C SER A 234 26.51 10.81 -15.66
N PHE A 235 26.58 10.04 -14.58
CA PHE A 235 25.38 9.50 -13.94
C PHE A 235 24.42 10.59 -13.45
N LEU A 236 24.94 11.67 -12.87
CA LEU A 236 24.09 12.79 -12.42
C LEU A 236 23.34 13.44 -13.59
N ALA A 237 24.03 13.68 -14.70
CA ALA A 237 23.44 14.26 -15.90
C ALA A 237 22.38 13.33 -16.51
N ASP A 238 22.70 12.06 -16.69
CA ASP A 238 21.79 11.07 -17.28
C ASP A 238 20.53 10.88 -16.42
N ARG A 239 20.69 10.77 -15.10
CA ARG A 239 19.57 10.64 -14.16
C ARG A 239 18.69 11.88 -14.15
N TYR A 240 19.27 13.07 -14.13
CA TYR A 240 18.48 14.31 -14.17
C TYR A 240 17.72 14.47 -15.49
N GLN A 241 18.36 14.19 -16.63
CA GLN A 241 17.69 14.23 -17.93
C GLN A 241 16.51 13.26 -17.95
N GLN A 242 16.73 12.01 -17.52
CA GLN A 242 15.67 11.00 -17.44
C GLN A 242 14.52 11.44 -16.52
N PHE A 243 14.82 11.97 -15.33
CA PHE A 243 13.79 12.47 -14.42
C PHE A 243 12.99 13.62 -15.04
N THR A 244 13.64 14.59 -15.68
CA THR A 244 12.98 15.71 -16.35
C THR A 244 12.07 15.22 -17.48
N ASP A 245 12.54 14.27 -18.30
CA ASP A 245 11.76 13.70 -19.40
C ASP A 245 10.56 12.89 -18.86
N ASP A 246 10.79 12.07 -17.83
CA ASP A 246 9.77 11.16 -17.32
C ASP A 246 8.73 11.82 -16.42
N THR A 247 9.06 12.94 -15.78
CA THR A 247 8.12 13.70 -14.93
C THR A 247 7.36 14.79 -15.70
N SER A 248 7.89 15.28 -16.82
CA SER A 248 7.21 16.28 -17.66
C SER A 248 6.11 15.66 -18.53
N GLN A 249 6.26 14.39 -18.90
CA GLN A 249 5.22 13.64 -19.60
C GLN A 249 4.33 12.92 -18.59
N PHE A 250 3.25 13.58 -18.15
CA PHE A 250 2.14 12.89 -17.52
C PHE A 250 1.54 11.93 -18.55
N ASP A 251 1.91 10.67 -18.44
CA ASP A 251 1.29 9.60 -19.21
C ASP A 251 -0.18 9.52 -18.77
N LEU A 252 -1.10 9.91 -19.67
CA LEU A 252 -2.54 10.01 -19.38
C LEU A 252 -3.15 8.69 -18.88
N PHE A 253 -2.46 7.57 -19.09
CA PHE A 253 -2.95 6.21 -18.83
C PHE A 253 -2.28 5.51 -17.64
N LYS A 254 -1.31 6.14 -16.97
CA LYS A 254 -0.58 5.52 -15.85
C LYS A 254 -1.01 6.12 -14.52
N ASN A 255 -1.22 5.24 -13.54
CA ASN A 255 -1.75 5.60 -12.23
C ASN A 255 -0.74 6.37 -11.38
N PHE A 256 0.53 5.97 -11.42
CA PHE A 256 1.65 6.56 -10.71
C PHE A 256 2.98 6.11 -11.33
N MET A 257 4.11 6.66 -10.88
CA MET A 257 5.45 6.28 -11.32
C MET A 257 6.15 5.40 -10.29
N VAL A 258 6.86 4.36 -10.73
CA VAL A 258 7.79 3.58 -9.90
C VAL A 258 9.16 3.55 -10.56
N SER A 259 10.18 3.91 -9.79
CA SER A 259 11.58 3.91 -10.25
C SER A 259 12.42 2.94 -9.45
N ASP A 260 13.40 2.30 -10.11
CA ASP A 260 14.39 1.45 -9.44
C ASP A 260 15.62 2.22 -8.89
N TYR A 261 15.51 3.55 -8.88
CA TYR A 261 16.43 4.48 -8.26
C TYR A 261 15.77 5.85 -7.98
N ASP A 262 16.40 6.62 -7.10
CA ASP A 262 16.21 8.04 -6.85
C ASP A 262 17.51 8.79 -7.20
N ILE A 263 17.38 10.02 -7.70
CA ILE A 263 18.55 10.82 -8.09
C ILE A 263 19.53 11.04 -6.91
N PHE A 264 19.06 11.02 -5.66
CA PHE A 264 19.89 11.22 -4.48
C PHE A 264 20.98 10.14 -4.32
N LYS A 265 20.77 8.94 -4.87
CA LYS A 265 21.81 7.92 -5.01
C LYS A 265 23.14 8.49 -5.51
N SER A 266 23.09 9.42 -6.46
CA SER A 266 24.27 10.06 -7.03
C SER A 266 25.14 10.75 -5.97
N LEU A 267 24.53 11.39 -4.97
CA LEU A 267 25.26 12.02 -3.88
C LEU A 267 25.88 10.99 -2.92
N ILE A 268 25.20 9.86 -2.70
CA ILE A 268 25.72 8.77 -1.85
C ILE A 268 26.97 8.16 -2.48
N PHE A 269 26.90 7.81 -3.76
CA PHE A 269 28.03 7.22 -4.49
C PHE A 269 29.19 8.20 -4.58
N ALA A 270 28.95 9.44 -4.97
CA ALA A 270 29.95 10.49 -5.04
C ALA A 270 30.67 10.72 -3.69
N LYS A 271 29.98 10.66 -2.56
CA LYS A 271 30.59 10.80 -1.23
C LYS A 271 31.59 9.68 -0.90
N ILE A 272 31.38 8.49 -1.48
CA ILE A 272 32.22 7.32 -1.24
C ILE A 272 33.42 7.29 -2.20
N THR A 273 33.22 7.74 -3.45
CA THR A 273 34.18 7.56 -4.54
C THR A 273 35.06 8.78 -4.78
N LEU A 274 34.59 10.00 -4.48
CA LEU A 274 35.30 11.25 -4.80
C LEU A 274 36.19 11.74 -3.66
N GLN A 275 37.26 12.44 -4.04
CA GLN A 275 38.08 13.20 -3.07
C GLN A 275 37.31 14.41 -2.53
N ALA A 276 37.77 15.00 -1.42
CA ALA A 276 37.06 16.06 -0.73
C ALA A 276 36.69 17.26 -1.62
N ASP A 277 37.65 17.76 -2.43
CA ASP A 277 37.43 18.90 -3.30
C ASP A 277 36.48 18.57 -4.47
N GLU A 278 36.64 17.40 -5.08
CA GLU A 278 35.76 16.87 -6.12
C GLU A 278 34.32 16.68 -5.60
N PHE A 279 34.17 16.10 -4.41
CA PHE A 279 32.88 15.92 -3.76
C PHE A 279 32.21 17.25 -3.43
N ASN A 280 32.98 18.24 -2.97
CA ASN A 280 32.44 19.57 -2.69
C ASN A 280 31.92 20.26 -3.95
N LEU A 281 32.62 20.13 -5.08
CA LEU A 281 32.15 20.62 -6.37
C LEU A 281 30.90 19.85 -6.83
N TYR A 282 30.96 18.53 -6.80
CA TYR A 282 29.86 17.65 -7.16
C TYR A 282 28.58 17.97 -6.37
N ARG A 283 28.70 18.10 -5.05
CA ARG A 283 27.59 18.43 -4.15
C ARG A 283 26.94 19.77 -4.50
N LYS A 284 27.72 20.77 -4.90
CA LYS A 284 27.16 22.05 -5.36
C LYS A 284 26.31 21.86 -6.61
N VAL A 285 26.83 21.16 -7.63
CA VAL A 285 26.09 20.86 -8.87
C VAL A 285 24.83 20.05 -8.58
N PHE A 286 24.97 18.95 -7.83
CA PHE A 286 23.86 18.12 -7.38
C PHE A 286 22.77 18.95 -6.69
N SER A 287 23.14 19.90 -5.81
CA SER A 287 22.17 20.71 -5.07
C SER A 287 21.31 21.61 -5.95
N PHE A 288 21.81 22.04 -7.11
CA PHE A 288 21.02 22.81 -8.08
C PHE A 288 20.04 21.90 -8.81
N MET A 289 20.53 20.79 -9.36
CA MET A 289 19.72 19.82 -10.12
C MET A 289 18.65 19.17 -9.24
N TYR A 290 19.00 18.80 -8.02
CA TYR A 290 18.07 18.14 -7.10
C TYR A 290 16.89 19.03 -6.70
N LYS A 291 17.01 20.37 -6.72
CA LYS A 291 15.88 21.25 -6.37
C LYS A 291 14.74 21.19 -7.37
N GLU A 292 15.03 20.85 -8.62
CA GLU A 292 14.05 20.83 -9.72
C GLU A 292 13.39 19.45 -9.89
N VAL A 293 14.00 18.40 -9.33
CA VAL A 293 13.49 17.02 -9.45
C VAL A 293 12.38 16.75 -8.44
N LYS A 294 11.26 16.22 -8.93
CA LYS A 294 10.13 15.71 -8.12
C LYS A 294 10.61 14.66 -7.12
N LYS A 295 10.18 14.79 -5.86
CA LYS A 295 10.52 13.85 -4.79
C LYS A 295 9.52 12.68 -4.77
N PRO A 296 9.97 11.48 -4.39
CA PRO A 296 9.07 10.36 -4.22
C PRO A 296 8.14 10.58 -3.03
N ASP A 297 6.88 10.16 -3.19
CA ASP A 297 5.93 10.03 -2.10
C ASP A 297 6.30 8.87 -1.19
N ILE A 298 6.98 7.85 -1.72
CA ILE A 298 7.57 6.75 -0.93
C ILE A 298 8.99 6.47 -1.41
N TYR A 299 9.92 6.53 -0.47
CA TYR A 299 11.31 6.09 -0.65
C TYR A 299 11.48 4.72 0.03
N LEU A 300 11.46 3.64 -0.74
CA LEU A 300 11.63 2.28 -0.24
C LEU A 300 13.09 1.84 -0.35
N TYR A 301 13.79 1.74 0.77
CA TYR A 301 15.15 1.21 0.82
C TYR A 301 15.17 -0.29 1.12
N LEU A 302 15.68 -1.05 0.15
CA LEU A 302 15.91 -2.49 0.23
C LEU A 302 17.29 -2.75 0.84
N TYR A 303 17.29 -3.08 2.13
CA TYR A 303 18.50 -3.51 2.82
C TYR A 303 18.76 -5.00 2.57
N GLN A 304 20.02 -5.33 2.28
CA GLN A 304 20.52 -6.70 2.26
C GLN A 304 21.94 -6.74 2.81
N ASN A 305 22.29 -7.85 3.46
CA ASN A 305 23.66 -8.11 3.89
C ASN A 305 24.62 -8.30 2.70
N THR A 306 25.91 -8.05 2.93
CA THR A 306 26.95 -8.06 1.89
C THR A 306 27.08 -9.42 1.20
N GLU A 307 26.90 -10.52 1.94
CA GLU A 307 26.98 -11.89 1.39
C GLU A 307 25.91 -12.14 0.32
N ARG A 308 24.65 -11.78 0.59
CA ARG A 308 23.55 -11.91 -0.38
C ARG A 308 23.73 -10.99 -1.57
N LEU A 309 24.20 -9.75 -1.36
CA LEU A 309 24.50 -8.82 -2.45
C LEU A 309 25.52 -9.42 -3.43
N LEU A 310 26.63 -9.98 -2.91
CA LEU A 310 27.67 -10.62 -3.72
C LEU A 310 27.13 -11.85 -4.45
N ALA A 311 26.32 -12.68 -3.80
CA ALA A 311 25.67 -13.82 -4.45
C ALA A 311 24.77 -13.40 -5.63
N ASN A 312 23.99 -12.32 -5.45
CA ASN A 312 23.13 -11.77 -6.49
C ASN A 312 23.94 -11.14 -7.64
N ILE A 313 25.02 -10.42 -7.33
CA ILE A 313 25.94 -9.86 -8.33
C ILE A 313 26.59 -10.98 -9.16
N LYS A 314 27.05 -12.05 -8.50
CA LYS A 314 27.62 -13.21 -9.17
C LYS A 314 26.61 -13.90 -10.09
N LYS A 315 25.38 -14.11 -9.61
CA LYS A 315 24.29 -14.69 -10.41
C LYS A 315 23.93 -13.83 -11.62
N ARG A 316 24.00 -12.50 -11.49
CA ARG A 316 23.72 -11.54 -12.58
C ARG A 316 24.79 -11.55 -13.67
N GLY A 317 26.03 -11.95 -13.36
CA GLY A 317 27.05 -12.27 -14.36
C GLY A 317 27.60 -11.11 -15.19
N ARG A 318 27.56 -9.86 -14.71
CA ARG A 318 28.19 -8.73 -15.40
C ARG A 318 29.69 -8.74 -15.15
N ASP A 319 30.50 -8.79 -16.22
CA ASP A 319 31.96 -8.96 -16.14
C ASP A 319 32.66 -7.92 -15.26
N TYR A 320 32.25 -6.66 -15.36
CA TYR A 320 32.86 -5.54 -14.63
C TYR A 320 32.47 -5.49 -13.14
N GLU A 321 31.43 -6.21 -12.71
CA GLU A 321 30.99 -6.24 -11.31
C GLU A 321 31.58 -7.42 -10.52
N GLN A 322 32.17 -8.43 -11.19
CA GLN A 322 32.63 -9.66 -10.54
C GLN A 322 33.78 -9.45 -9.53
N LYS A 323 34.46 -8.30 -9.59
CA LYS A 323 35.60 -7.94 -8.73
C LYS A 323 35.25 -6.86 -7.71
N ILE A 324 33.97 -6.61 -7.44
CA ILE A 324 33.55 -5.62 -6.44
C ILE A 324 34.06 -6.04 -5.05
N ASP A 325 34.72 -5.11 -4.37
CA ASP A 325 35.17 -5.27 -2.99
C ASP A 325 33.97 -5.29 -2.02
N PRO A 326 33.84 -6.30 -1.15
CA PRO A 326 32.82 -6.32 -0.09
C PRO A 326 32.80 -5.04 0.76
N VAL A 327 33.96 -4.47 1.08
CA VAL A 327 34.08 -3.22 1.88
C VAL A 327 33.44 -2.03 1.16
N TYR A 328 33.48 -2.02 -0.18
CA TYR A 328 32.82 -0.99 -0.97
C TYR A 328 31.29 -1.09 -0.85
N LEU A 329 30.73 -2.30 -0.86
CA LEU A 329 29.30 -2.51 -0.65
C LEU A 329 28.87 -2.09 0.76
N GLU A 330 29.67 -2.39 1.78
CA GLU A 330 29.40 -1.95 3.16
C GLU A 330 29.37 -0.42 3.29
N LYS A 331 30.32 0.28 2.66
CA LYS A 331 30.33 1.75 2.61
C LYS A 331 29.06 2.30 1.96
N ILE A 332 28.59 1.69 0.88
CA ILE A 332 27.32 2.08 0.22
C ILE A 332 26.12 1.87 1.15
N ASN A 333 26.02 0.70 1.79
CA ASN A 333 24.95 0.41 2.75
C ASN A 333 24.90 1.47 3.85
N ARG A 334 26.06 1.80 4.44
CA ARG A 334 26.16 2.86 5.44
C ARG A 334 25.75 4.22 4.88
N GLY A 335 26.17 4.55 3.66
CA GLY A 335 25.81 5.78 2.97
C GLY A 335 24.29 5.95 2.82
N TYR A 336 23.57 4.90 2.42
CA TYR A 336 22.11 4.91 2.37
C TYR A 336 21.47 5.07 3.76
N LEU A 337 21.92 4.31 4.76
CA LEU A 337 21.37 4.41 6.12
C LEU A 337 21.59 5.80 6.73
N ASP A 338 22.74 6.41 6.49
CA ASP A 338 23.04 7.77 6.93
C ASP A 338 22.17 8.80 6.20
N PHE A 339 21.89 8.60 4.91
CA PHE A 339 20.98 9.45 4.15
C PHE A 339 19.53 9.35 4.65
N ILE A 340 19.01 8.14 4.85
CA ILE A 340 17.63 7.91 5.25
C ILE A 340 17.33 8.62 6.58
N LYS A 341 18.29 8.64 7.51
CA LYS A 341 18.19 9.40 8.78
C LYS A 341 18.03 10.92 8.58
N THR A 342 18.41 11.45 7.43
CA THR A 342 18.33 12.89 7.10
C THR A 342 17.03 13.26 6.40
N LEU A 343 16.26 12.28 5.93
CA LEU A 343 14.94 12.52 5.32
C LEU A 343 13.90 12.80 6.42
N PRO A 344 13.01 13.79 6.24
CA PRO A 344 11.91 14.00 7.17
C PRO A 344 11.04 12.74 7.25
N ASN A 345 10.72 12.36 8.49
CA ASN A 345 10.26 11.05 8.98
C ASN A 345 8.95 10.45 8.40
N GLN A 346 8.43 10.90 7.26
CA GLN A 346 7.10 10.49 6.83
C GLN A 346 7.09 9.44 5.72
N ASN A 347 8.09 9.39 4.83
CA ASN A 347 7.94 8.64 3.58
C ASN A 347 9.09 7.67 3.26
N SER A 348 10.03 7.44 4.18
CA SER A 348 11.11 6.47 3.99
C SER A 348 10.83 5.14 4.69
N ILE A 349 10.85 4.04 3.94
CA ILE A 349 10.65 2.69 4.45
C ILE A 349 11.96 1.93 4.30
N VAL A 350 12.49 1.42 5.41
CA VAL A 350 13.61 0.47 5.38
C VAL A 350 13.03 -0.94 5.48
N LEU A 351 13.35 -1.77 4.49
CA LEU A 351 12.91 -3.14 4.42
C LEU A 351 14.14 -4.06 4.36
N ASP A 352 14.29 -4.92 5.36
CA ASP A 352 15.33 -5.95 5.38
C ASP A 352 14.88 -7.16 4.54
N LEU A 353 15.57 -7.38 3.43
CA LEU A 353 15.36 -8.51 2.53
C LEU A 353 16.32 -9.67 2.79
N SER A 354 17.10 -9.63 3.88
CA SER A 354 18.16 -10.60 4.12
C SER A 354 17.66 -12.04 4.29
N GLU A 355 16.38 -12.24 4.62
CA GLU A 355 15.74 -13.55 4.75
C GLU A 355 14.61 -13.78 3.74
N LEU A 356 14.33 -12.82 2.85
CA LEU A 356 13.22 -12.88 1.90
C LEU A 356 13.70 -13.26 0.50
N ASP A 357 12.90 -14.02 -0.23
CA ASP A 357 13.07 -14.29 -1.67
C ASP A 357 11.78 -13.99 -2.43
N PHE A 358 11.44 -12.70 -2.49
CA PHE A 358 10.24 -12.20 -3.18
C PHE A 358 10.20 -12.51 -4.69
N VAL A 359 11.29 -12.99 -5.28
CA VAL A 359 11.33 -13.38 -6.69
C VAL A 359 10.72 -14.77 -6.89
N ASN A 360 11.01 -15.71 -5.99
CA ASN A 360 10.55 -17.10 -6.11
C ASN A 360 9.42 -17.44 -5.12
N ASN A 361 9.18 -16.60 -4.12
CA ASN A 361 8.17 -16.80 -3.10
C ASN A 361 7.13 -15.65 -3.12
N PRO A 362 5.90 -15.90 -3.63
CA PRO A 362 4.84 -14.91 -3.64
C PRO A 362 4.46 -14.36 -2.26
N SER A 363 4.62 -15.16 -1.19
CA SER A 363 4.35 -14.72 0.19
C SER A 363 5.34 -13.65 0.66
N ASP A 364 6.59 -13.72 0.20
CA ASP A 364 7.59 -12.72 0.56
C ASP A 364 7.30 -11.41 -0.17
N TYR A 365 6.89 -11.47 -1.44
CA TYR A 365 6.43 -10.29 -2.17
C TYR A 365 5.19 -9.65 -1.54
N GLU A 366 4.22 -10.47 -1.12
CA GLU A 366 3.04 -9.99 -0.39
C GLU A 366 3.42 -9.23 0.89
N THR A 367 4.42 -9.72 1.63
CA THR A 367 4.95 -9.04 2.83
C THR A 367 5.50 -7.65 2.51
N ILE A 368 6.13 -7.47 1.34
CA ILE A 368 6.62 -6.16 0.87
C ILE A 368 5.45 -5.22 0.59
N LEU A 369 4.41 -5.72 -0.10
CA LEU A 369 3.22 -4.94 -0.42
C LEU A 369 2.47 -4.52 0.84
N GLU A 370 2.29 -5.43 1.80
CA GLU A 370 1.68 -5.11 3.09
C GLU A 370 2.43 -4.00 3.84
N ARG A 371 3.77 -4.00 3.78
CA ARG A 371 4.57 -2.95 4.41
C ARG A 371 4.41 -1.59 3.73
N LEU A 372 4.31 -1.57 2.39
CA LEU A 372 3.99 -0.36 1.63
C LEU A 372 2.60 0.15 1.99
N GLU A 373 1.60 -0.74 2.02
CA GLU A 373 0.23 -0.42 2.41
C GLU A 373 0.15 0.17 3.81
N ASP A 374 0.81 -0.44 4.80
CA ASP A 374 0.80 0.07 6.17
C ASP A 374 1.36 1.50 6.26
N ASN A 375 2.43 1.78 5.51
CA ASN A 375 2.95 3.13 5.42
C ASN A 375 1.94 4.07 4.75
N MET A 376 1.38 3.70 3.60
CA MET A 376 0.39 4.50 2.88
C MET A 376 -0.83 4.83 3.72
N LEU A 377 -1.35 3.86 4.48
CA LEU A 377 -2.51 4.06 5.34
C LEU A 377 -2.22 4.95 6.55
N SER A 378 -0.94 5.14 6.91
CA SER A 378 -0.53 6.12 7.92
C SER A 378 -0.43 7.55 7.38
N LEU A 379 -0.30 7.73 6.05
CA LEU A 379 -0.08 9.05 5.42
C LEU A 379 -1.33 9.93 5.33
N SER A 380 -2.52 9.42 5.71
CA SER A 380 -3.79 10.16 5.70
C SER A 380 -4.08 10.89 4.38
N PHE A 381 -4.66 10.18 3.40
CA PHE A 381 -5.11 10.74 2.12
C PHE A 381 -6.46 11.45 2.22
#